data_AF-A0A0S7Y3H5-F1
#
_entry.id   AF-A0A0S7Y3H5-F1
#
_cell.length_a   1.000
_cell.length_b   1.000
_cell.length_c   1.000
_cell.angle_alpha   90.00
_cell.angle_beta   90.00
_cell.angle_gamma   90.00
#
_symmetry.space_group_name_H-M   'P 1'
#
loop_
_entity.id
_entity.type
_entity.pdbx_description
1 polymer ?
#
loop_
_entity_poly.entity_id
_entity_poly.type
_entity_poly.pdbx_seq_one_letter_code
_entity_poly.pdbx_strand_id
1 'polypeptide(L)' 'MAIDLSKIFEGKKFMWDGMTYETEEQAKEVMERYKKDGFEVRTVKEGDQYLVYSRREVAPEKEGVEG' A
#
# COMPACT_ATOMS: atom_id res chain seq x y z
N MET A 1 -3.85 -0.76 -21.23
CA MET A 1 -2.73 -0.55 -20.30
C MET A 1 -2.66 -1.77 -19.39
N ALA A 2 -1.48 -2.34 -19.17
CA ALA A 2 -1.31 -3.45 -18.23
C ALA A 2 -0.89 -2.84 -16.88
N ILE A 3 -1.77 -2.89 -15.88
CA ILE A 3 -1.41 -2.48 -14.53
C ILE A 3 -0.67 -3.65 -13.89
N ASP A 4 0.51 -3.38 -13.33
CA ASP A 4 1.25 -4.38 -12.57
C ASP A 4 0.49 -4.73 -11.29
N LEU A 5 0.18 -6.02 -11.10
CA LEU A 5 -0.47 -6.49 -9.86
C LEU A 5 0.40 -6.28 -8.60
N SER A 6 1.70 -6.07 -8.79
CA SER A 6 2.63 -5.81 -7.70
C SER A 6 3.78 -4.93 -8.17
N LYS A 7 4.25 -4.04 -7.29
CA LYS A 7 5.44 -3.22 -7.52
C LYS A 7 6.41 -3.35 -6.35
N ILE A 8 7.70 -3.21 -6.66
CA ILE A 8 8.77 -3.20 -5.65
C ILE A 8 9.09 -1.76 -5.30
N PHE A 9 8.91 -1.39 -4.03
CA PHE A 9 9.34 -0.11 -3.48
C PHE A 9 10.38 -0.38 -2.41
N GLU A 10 11.56 0.22 -2.54
CA GLU A 10 12.64 0.10 -1.54
C GLU A 10 13.00 -1.37 -1.23
N GLY A 11 12.97 -2.24 -2.25
CA GLY A 11 13.23 -3.68 -2.10
C GLY A 11 12.07 -4.49 -1.47
N LYS A 12 11.00 -3.83 -1.01
CA LYS A 12 9.79 -4.50 -0.49
C LYS A 12 8.74 -4.64 -1.61
N LYS A 13 8.08 -5.80 -1.68
CA LYS A 13 6.97 -6.04 -2.62
C LYS A 13 5.65 -5.56 -2.05
N PHE A 14 4.95 -4.72 -2.80
CA PHE A 14 3.61 -4.26 -2.51
C PHE A 14 2.64 -4.79 -3.55
N MET A 15 1.43 -5.09 -3.12
CA MET A 15 0.35 -5.61 -3.96
C MET A 15 -0.62 -4.49 -4.29
N TRP A 16 -1.06 -4.43 -5.53
CA TRP A 16 -2.11 -3.49 -5.92
C TRP A 16 -3.44 -3.90 -5.27
N ASP A 17 -4.20 -2.90 -4.82
CA ASP A 17 -5.54 -3.09 -4.24
C ASP A 17 -6.59 -3.58 -5.26
N GLY A 18 -6.28 -3.51 -6.56
CA GLY A 18 -7.20 -3.84 -7.64
C GLY A 18 -8.13 -2.68 -8.04
N MET A 19 -8.04 -1.55 -7.35
CA MET A 19 -8.80 -0.33 -7.66
C MET A 19 -7.91 0.80 -8.20
N THR A 20 -8.48 1.57 -9.13
CA THR A 20 -7.91 2.83 -9.64
C THR A 20 -8.73 4.00 -9.14
N TYR A 21 -8.06 5.09 -8.76
CA TYR A 21 -8.69 6.31 -8.28
C TYR A 21 -8.39 7.45 -9.25
N GLU A 22 -9.38 8.29 -9.55
CA GLU A 22 -9.20 9.41 -10.49
C GLU A 22 -8.50 10.61 -9.84
N THR A 23 -8.61 10.74 -8.51
CA THR A 23 -8.03 11.85 -7.76
C THR A 23 -7.09 11.38 -6.67
N GLU A 24 -6.10 12.22 -6.36
CA GLU A 24 -5.16 11.95 -5.26
C GLU A 24 -5.88 11.84 -3.92
N GLU A 25 -6.91 12.66 -3.68
CA GLU A 25 -7.70 12.63 -2.43
C GLU A 25 -8.36 11.27 -2.20
N GLN A 26 -8.96 10.67 -3.24
CA GLN A 26 -9.55 9.33 -3.13
C GLN A 26 -8.51 8.27 -2.77
N ALA A 27 -7.36 8.30 -3.45
CA ALA A 27 -6.25 7.40 -3.15
C ALA A 27 -5.71 7.63 -1.73
N LYS A 28 -5.67 8.88 -1.26
CA LYS A 28 -5.19 9.26 0.07
C LYS A 28 -6.11 8.77 1.17
N GLU A 29 -7.43 8.88 1.01
CA GLU A 29 -8.39 8.34 1.97
C GLU A 29 -8.19 6.82 2.16
N VAL A 30 -8.00 6.10 1.06
CA VAL A 30 -7.76 4.65 1.08
C VAL A 30 -6.41 4.32 1.72
N MET A 31 -5.36 5.08 1.39
CA MET A 31 -4.07 4.94 2.06
C MET A 31 -4.18 5.12 3.58
N GLU A 32 -4.93 6.11 4.06
CA GLU A 32 -5.10 6.34 5.49
C GLU A 32 -5.84 5.20 6.19
N ARG A 33 -6.83 4.59 5.54
CA ARG A 33 -7.50 3.39 6.04
C ARG A 33 -6.53 2.21 6.18
N TYR A 34 -5.76 1.93 5.14
CA TYR A 34 -4.77 0.86 5.17
C TYR A 34 -3.66 1.08 6.21
N LYS A 35 -3.19 2.33 6.36
CA LYS A 35 -2.22 2.67 7.43
C LYS A 35 -2.78 2.40 8.82
N LYS A 36 -4.05 2.70 9.06
CA LYS A 36 -4.73 2.40 10.34
C LYS A 36 -4.83 0.90 10.60
N ASP A 37 -4.97 0.11 9.54
CA ASP A 37 -5.01 -1.35 9.60
C ASP A 37 -3.61 -2.00 9.70
N GLY A 38 -2.54 -1.18 9.82
CA GLY A 38 -1.17 -1.65 9.97
C GLY A 38 -0.49 -2.03 8.65
N PHE A 39 -1.01 -1.58 7.51
CA PHE A 39 -0.39 -1.78 6.21
C PHE A 39 0.51 -0.60 5.86
N GLU A 40 1.66 -0.91 5.28
CA GLU A 40 2.47 0.05 4.55
C GLU A 40 1.82 0.27 3.19
N VAL A 41 1.66 1.53 2.78
CA VAL A 41 1.00 1.89 1.52
C VAL A 41 1.81 2.85 0.69
N ARG A 42 1.75 2.67 -0.62
CA ARG A 42 2.38 3.50 -1.64
C ARG A 42 1.38 3.79 -2.75
N THR A 43 1.32 5.04 -3.19
CA THR A 43 0.55 5.43 -4.38
C THR A 43 1.47 5.60 -5.58
N VAL A 44 0.96 5.21 -6.74
CA VAL A 44 1.61 5.45 -8.04
C VAL A 44 0.61 6.12 -8.95
N LYS A 45 1.05 7.19 -9.62
CA LYS A 45 0.27 7.82 -10.69
C LYS A 45 0.63 7.15 -12.01
N GLU A 46 -0.34 6.51 -12.66
CA GLU A 46 -0.22 5.96 -14.00
C GLU A 46 -1.19 6.72 -14.91
N GLY A 47 -0.65 7.61 -15.76
CA GLY A 47 -1.46 8.51 -16.58
C GLY A 47 -2.27 9.48 -15.72
N ASP A 48 -3.59 9.45 -15.88
CA ASP A 48 -4.56 10.27 -15.13
C ASP A 48 -5.13 9.56 -13.89
N GLN A 49 -4.66 8.34 -13.59
CA GLN A 49 -5.19 7.54 -12.50
C GLN A 49 -4.14 7.31 -11.41
N TYR A 50 -4.62 7.12 -10.19
CA TYR A 50 -3.85 6.80 -9.01
C TYR A 50 -4.12 5.35 -8.61
N LEU A 51 -3.06 4.61 -8.37
CA LEU A 51 -3.08 3.22 -7.95
C LEU A 51 -2.55 3.14 -6.52
N VAL A 52 -3.26 2.43 -5.65
CA VAL A 52 -2.83 2.20 -4.27
C VAL A 52 -2.24 0.80 -4.17
N TYR A 53 -0.99 0.73 -3.74
CA TYR A 53 -0.29 -0.51 -3.43
C TYR A 53 -0.14 -0.63 -1.92
N SER A 54 -0.52 -1.78 -1.37
CA SER A 54 -0.43 -2.05 0.07
C SER A 54 0.45 -3.28 0.34
N ARG A 55 1.04 -3.29 1.53
CA ARG A 55 1.81 -4.42 2.06
C ARG A 55 1.53 -4.51 3.54
N ARG A 56 1.17 -5.69 4.03
CA ARG A 56 1.09 -5.92 5.48
C ARG A 56 2.51 -5.93 6.02
N GLU A 57 2.85 -4.94 6.83
CA GLU A 57 4.05 -5.07 7.65
C GLU A 57 3.66 -5.99 8.79
N VAL A 58 4.03 -7.27 8.69
CA VAL A 58 4.11 -8.10 9.89
C VAL A 58 5.15 -7.39 10.73
N ALA A 59 4.70 -6.59 11.71
CA ALA A 59 5.60 -6.13 12.74
C ALA A 59 6.35 -7.38 13.21
N PRO A 60 7.69 -7.36 13.35
CA PRO A 60 8.31 -8.41 14.12
C PRO A 60 7.51 -8.45 15.41
N GLU A 61 6.92 -9.61 15.72
CA GLU A 61 6.35 -9.88 17.04
C GLU A 61 7.26 -9.18 18.02
N LYS A 62 6.72 -8.23 18.80
CA LYS A 62 7.47 -7.79 19.96
C LYS A 62 7.69 -9.07 20.75
N GLU A 63 8.92 -9.58 20.63
CA GLU A 63 9.47 -10.65 21.44
C GLU A 63 8.98 -10.37 22.84
N GLY A 64 8.17 -11.28 23.36
CA GLY A 64 7.78 -11.24 24.76
C GLY A 64 9.07 -11.18 25.56
N VAL A 65 9.34 -10.03 26.16
CA VAL A 65 10.27 -9.96 27.29
C VAL A 65 9.58 -10.71 28.42
N GLU A 66 9.84 -12.01 28.49
CA GLU A 66 9.80 -12.74 29.75
C GLU A 66 11.05 -12.31 30.52
N GLY A 67 10.83 -11.61 31.63
CA GLY A 67 11.86 -11.13 32.55
C GLY A 67 11.24 -10.58 33.82
#